data_AF-A0A0J7JW11-F1
#
_entry.id   AF-A0A0J7JW11-F1
#
_cell.length_a   1.000
_cell.length_b   1.000
_cell.length_c   1.000
_cell.angle_alpha   90.00
_cell.angle_beta   90.00
_cell.angle_gamma   90.00
#
_symmetry.space_group_name_H-M   'P 1'
#
loop_
_entity.id
_entity.type
_entity.pdbx_description
1 polymer ?
#
loop_
_entity_poly.entity_id
_entity_poly.type
_entity_poly.pdbx_seq_one_letter_code
_entity_poly.pdbx_strand_id
1 'polypeptide(L)'
;MSNYPPNEVVDILLILGECHRNYRRAARVYAQRYPDRRHPAHQQIRNIEIRSRRNPIHRQRQRNRLQNNNDPRVLRILRLAHVNPHISIRQAQRQTGISSTTIHRILHLVQYRPYHITLVQELF
;
A
#
# COMPACT_ATOMS: atom_id res chain seq x y z
N MET A 1 -1.15 -0.68 -19.77
CA MET A 1 -0.62 0.71 -19.75
C MET A 1 0.82 0.67 -19.27
N SER A 2 1.72 1.40 -19.94
CA SER A 2 3.17 1.35 -19.69
C SER A 2 3.55 1.90 -18.30
N ASN A 3 4.31 1.12 -17.54
CA ASN A 3 4.80 1.52 -16.22
C ASN A 3 6.14 2.26 -16.41
N TYR A 4 6.10 3.58 -16.50
CA TYR A 4 7.31 4.41 -16.53
C TYR A 4 7.89 4.55 -15.11
N PRO A 5 9.23 4.53 -14.94
CA PRO A 5 9.85 4.76 -13.64
C PRO A 5 9.55 6.20 -13.16
N PRO A 6 9.58 6.47 -11.85
CA PRO A 6 9.22 7.78 -11.30
C PRO A 6 10.00 8.95 -11.91
N ASN A 7 11.30 8.77 -12.20
CA ASN A 7 12.14 9.80 -12.79
C ASN A 7 11.69 10.16 -14.21
N GLU A 8 11.42 9.16 -15.06
CA GLU A 8 10.88 9.40 -16.41
C GLU A 8 9.49 10.05 -16.36
N VAL A 9 8.65 9.71 -15.37
CA VAL A 9 7.36 10.37 -15.19
C VAL A 9 7.54 11.87 -14.91
N VAL A 10 8.52 12.25 -14.09
CA VAL A 10 8.82 13.67 -13.82
C VAL A 10 9.31 14.36 -15.09
N ASP A 11 10.27 13.77 -15.81
CA ASP A 11 10.81 14.32 -17.05
C ASP A 11 9.72 14.54 -18.13
N ILE A 12 8.82 13.56 -18.28
CA ILE A 12 7.66 13.65 -19.19
C ILE A 12 6.76 14.83 -18.81
N LEU A 13 6.50 15.04 -17.52
CA LEU A 13 5.63 16.12 -17.05
C LEU A 13 6.28 17.50 -17.17
N LEU A 14 7.60 17.60 -16.97
CA LEU A 14 8.34 18.85 -17.18
C LEU A 14 8.28 19.27 -18.66
N ILE A 15 8.57 18.35 -19.58
CA ILE A 15 8.47 18.61 -21.03
C ILE A 15 7.04 18.95 -21.45
N LEU A 16 6.03 18.30 -20.86
CA LEU A 16 4.63 18.67 -21.09
C LEU A 16 4.33 20.11 -20.65
N GLY A 17 4.92 20.55 -19.52
CA GLY A 17 4.87 21.93 -19.05
C GLY A 17 5.50 22.91 -20.03
N GLU A 18 6.72 22.63 -20.50
CA GLU A 18 7.42 23.42 -21.53
C GLU A 18 6.61 23.50 -22.84
N CYS A 19 5.91 22.43 -23.20
CA CYS A 19 5.07 22.38 -24.39
C CYS A 19 3.68 22.99 -24.20
N HIS A 20 3.43 23.72 -23.11
CA HIS A 20 2.15 24.34 -22.78
C HIS A 20 0.97 23.35 -22.85
N ARG A 21 1.19 22.13 -22.35
CA ARG A 21 0.23 21.00 -22.37
C ARG A 21 -0.16 20.50 -23.76
N ASN A 22 0.63 20.79 -24.79
CA ASN A 22 0.48 20.14 -26.10
C ASN A 22 1.11 18.74 -26.09
N TYR A 23 0.30 17.71 -25.91
CA TYR A 23 0.76 16.32 -25.78
C TYR A 23 1.50 15.77 -27.00
N ARG A 24 1.12 16.18 -28.22
CA ARG A 24 1.79 15.72 -29.45
C ARG A 24 3.15 16.37 -29.62
N ARG A 25 3.27 17.64 -29.25
CA ARG A 25 4.55 18.35 -29.22
C ARG A 25 5.44 17.77 -28.11
N ALA A 26 4.90 17.54 -26.93
CA ALA A 26 5.61 16.94 -25.80
C ALA A 26 6.20 15.57 -26.14
N ALA A 27 5.44 14.70 -26.82
CA ALA A 27 5.94 13.39 -27.26
C ALA A 27 7.15 13.50 -28.19
N ARG A 28 7.12 14.46 -29.15
CA ARG A 28 8.24 14.70 -30.07
C ARG A 28 9.46 15.27 -29.34
N VAL A 29 9.26 16.28 -28.50
CA VAL A 29 10.35 16.91 -27.73
C VAL A 29 10.98 15.92 -26.76
N TYR A 30 10.17 15.04 -26.14
CA TYR A 30 10.67 13.99 -25.25
C TYR A 30 11.54 12.98 -25.99
N ALA A 31 11.11 12.52 -27.17
CA ALA A 31 11.90 11.60 -28.00
C ALA A 31 13.23 12.24 -28.47
N GLN A 32 13.22 13.54 -28.76
CA GLN A 32 14.43 14.29 -29.14
C GLN A 32 15.41 14.46 -27.97
N ARG A 33 14.91 14.78 -26.78
CA ARG A 33 15.75 15.04 -25.60
C ARG A 33 16.27 13.75 -24.96
N TYR A 34 15.55 12.64 -25.12
CA TYR A 34 15.88 11.33 -24.55
C TYR A 34 15.84 10.22 -25.63
N PRO A 35 16.80 10.21 -26.56
CA PRO A 35 16.80 9.26 -27.67
C PRO A 35 16.91 7.79 -27.20
N ASP A 36 17.69 7.53 -26.16
CA ASP A 36 17.95 6.17 -25.65
C ASP A 36 16.84 5.60 -24.75
N ARG A 37 15.79 6.39 -24.49
CA ARG A 37 14.68 5.99 -23.61
C ARG A 37 13.47 5.52 -24.40
N ARG A 38 12.54 4.87 -23.69
CA ARG A 38 11.23 4.56 -24.24
C ARG A 38 10.46 5.84 -24.54
N HIS A 39 9.93 5.97 -25.77
CA HIS A 39 9.17 7.15 -26.17
C HIS A 39 7.65 6.97 -25.93
N PRO A 40 7.05 7.77 -25.03
CA PRO A 40 5.60 7.75 -24.82
C PRO A 40 4.86 8.42 -25.98
N ALA A 41 3.81 7.77 -26.47
CA ALA A 41 2.82 8.41 -27.32
C ALA A 41 2.04 9.48 -26.55
N HIS A 42 1.46 10.44 -27.29
CA HIS A 42 0.70 11.56 -26.72
C HIS A 42 -0.43 11.11 -25.76
N GLN A 43 -1.11 9.99 -26.04
CA GLN A 43 -2.14 9.43 -25.15
C GLN A 43 -1.56 8.92 -23.83
N GLN A 44 -0.35 8.33 -23.85
CA GLN A 44 0.33 7.87 -22.65
C GLN A 44 0.73 9.05 -21.77
N ILE A 45 1.24 10.14 -22.37
CA ILE A 45 1.56 11.38 -21.65
C ILE A 45 0.31 11.95 -20.97
N ARG A 46 -0.82 12.02 -21.68
CA ARG A 46 -2.10 12.48 -21.11
C ARG A 46 -2.54 11.62 -19.92
N ASN A 47 -2.46 10.30 -20.05
CA ASN A 47 -2.83 9.39 -18.98
C ASN A 47 -1.90 9.52 -17.76
N ILE A 48 -0.60 9.77 -17.99
CA ILE A 48 0.38 10.03 -16.93
C ILE A 48 0.03 11.32 -16.18
N GLU A 49 -0.25 12.42 -16.87
CA GLU A 49 -0.66 13.69 -16.25
C GLU A 49 -1.94 13.54 -15.42
N ILE A 50 -2.98 12.94 -15.99
CA ILE A 50 -4.26 12.72 -15.29
C ILE A 50 -4.04 11.87 -14.03
N ARG A 51 -3.25 10.79 -14.13
CA ARG A 51 -2.92 9.93 -12.99
C ARG A 51 -2.15 10.70 -11.92
N SER A 52 -1.13 11.47 -12.30
CA SER A 52 -0.31 12.23 -11.35
C SER A 52 -1.11 13.32 -10.64
N ARG A 53 -2.08 13.94 -11.30
CA ARG A 53 -3.02 14.88 -10.65
C ARG A 53 -4.00 14.21 -9.70
N ARG A 54 -4.51 13.03 -10.08
CA ARG A 54 -5.53 12.30 -9.30
C ARG A 54 -4.94 11.51 -8.13
N ASN A 55 -3.67 11.13 -8.17
CA ASN A 55 -3.00 10.39 -7.12
C ASN A 55 -1.66 11.04 -6.74
N PRO A 56 -1.67 12.03 -5.84
CA PRO A 56 -0.42 12.53 -5.27
C PRO A 56 0.30 11.47 -4.40
N ILE A 57 -0.34 10.35 -4.03
CA ILE A 57 0.10 9.50 -2.91
C ILE A 57 -0.09 7.99 -3.19
N HIS A 58 0.50 7.45 -4.25
CA HIS A 58 0.49 6.00 -4.45
C HIS A 58 1.38 5.20 -3.47
N ARG A 59 2.13 5.85 -2.57
CA ARG A 59 2.93 5.17 -1.54
C ARG A 59 2.15 4.75 -0.28
N GLN A 60 1.05 5.42 0.09
CA GLN A 60 0.37 5.13 1.37
C GLN A 60 -0.76 4.09 1.29
N ARG A 61 -1.44 3.95 0.15
CA ARG A 61 -2.71 3.19 0.12
C ARG A 61 -2.59 1.66 0.25
N GLN A 62 -1.43 1.06 -0.01
CA GLN A 62 -1.26 -0.38 0.25
C GLN A 62 -0.89 -0.71 1.70
N ARG A 63 -0.20 0.19 2.41
CA ARG A 63 0.14 -0.02 3.83
C ARG A 63 -1.07 0.19 4.75
N ASN A 64 -1.98 1.10 4.40
CA ASN A 64 -2.99 1.59 5.35
C ASN A 64 -4.30 0.77 5.45
N ARG A 65 -4.53 -0.26 4.63
CA ARG A 65 -5.83 -0.99 4.70
C ARG A 65 -6.06 -1.70 6.03
N LEU A 66 -5.01 -2.12 6.73
CA LEU A 66 -5.09 -2.69 8.08
C LEU A 66 -4.87 -1.65 9.19
N GLN A 67 -4.46 -0.44 8.80
CA GLN A 67 -4.11 0.68 9.70
C GLN A 67 -5.26 1.67 9.85
N ASN A 68 -6.41 1.37 9.23
CA ASN A 68 -7.65 2.06 9.55
C ASN A 68 -8.08 1.58 10.94
N ASN A 69 -7.70 2.35 11.97
CA ASN A 69 -8.00 2.06 13.38
C ASN A 69 -9.50 1.85 13.65
N ASN A 70 -10.36 2.19 12.69
CA ASN A 70 -11.82 2.06 12.77
C ASN A 70 -12.38 0.78 12.12
N ASP A 71 -11.55 -0.17 11.66
CA ASP A 71 -12.08 -1.45 11.17
C ASP A 71 -12.68 -2.24 12.35
N PRO A 72 -14.00 -2.51 12.37
CA PRO A 72 -14.66 -3.24 13.46
C PRO A 72 -14.09 -4.65 13.66
N ARG A 73 -13.43 -5.22 12.63
CA ARG A 73 -12.75 -6.51 12.71
C ARG A 73 -11.56 -6.46 13.67
N VAL A 74 -10.82 -5.35 13.71
CA VAL A 74 -9.67 -5.17 14.59
C VAL A 74 -10.13 -5.21 16.04
N LEU A 75 -11.16 -4.43 16.40
CA LEU A 75 -11.74 -4.41 17.74
C LEU A 75 -12.25 -5.79 18.17
N ARG A 76 -12.92 -6.51 17.26
CA ARG A 76 -13.45 -7.87 17.55
C ARG A 76 -12.32 -8.87 17.86
N ILE A 77 -11.24 -8.84 17.09
CA ILE A 77 -10.08 -9.72 17.30
C ILE A 77 -9.34 -9.34 18.60
N LEU A 78 -9.13 -8.05 18.85
CA LEU A 78 -8.48 -7.58 20.08
C LEU A 78 -9.28 -7.94 21.34
N ARG A 79 -10.61 -7.79 21.30
CA ARG A 79 -11.48 -8.22 22.40
C ARG A 79 -11.36 -9.72 22.65
N LEU A 80 -11.39 -10.55 21.61
CA LEU A 80 -11.27 -12.00 21.74
C LEU A 80 -9.92 -12.41 22.33
N ALA A 81 -8.84 -11.80 21.83
CA ALA A 81 -7.49 -12.07 22.32
C ALA A 81 -7.32 -11.60 23.78
N HIS A 82 -7.96 -10.49 24.17
CA HIS A 82 -7.93 -10.01 25.55
C HIS A 82 -8.67 -10.94 26.53
N VAL A 83 -9.82 -11.49 26.13
CA VAL A 83 -10.61 -12.43 26.96
C VAL A 83 -9.92 -13.79 27.10
N ASN A 84 -9.29 -14.27 26.03
CA ASN A 84 -8.53 -15.51 26.05
C ASN A 84 -7.22 -15.33 25.26
N PRO A 85 -6.09 -15.05 25.93
CA PRO A 85 -4.85 -14.84 25.22
C PRO A 85 -4.31 -16.13 24.56
N HIS A 86 -4.77 -17.32 24.98
CA HIS A 86 -4.37 -18.64 24.44
C HIS A 86 -5.18 -18.99 23.19
N ILE A 87 -6.06 -18.09 22.72
CA ILE A 87 -6.93 -18.37 21.58
C ILE A 87 -6.09 -18.62 20.33
N SER A 88 -6.28 -19.79 19.71
CA SER A 88 -5.64 -20.09 18.44
C SER A 88 -6.24 -19.27 17.31
N ILE A 89 -5.44 -18.92 16.30
CA ILE A 89 -5.90 -18.20 15.11
C ILE A 89 -7.05 -18.94 14.41
N ARG A 90 -7.00 -20.28 14.38
CA ARG A 90 -8.06 -21.13 13.80
C ARG A 90 -9.37 -21.01 14.58
N GLN A 91 -9.31 -21.00 15.90
CA GLN A 91 -10.48 -20.83 16.76
C GLN A 91 -11.07 -19.42 16.62
N ALA A 92 -10.21 -18.40 16.59
CA ALA A 92 -10.62 -17.02 16.33
C ALA A 92 -11.29 -16.87 14.94
N GLN A 93 -10.79 -17.55 13.90
CA GLN A 93 -11.45 -17.59 12.59
C GLN A 93 -12.85 -18.22 12.69
N ARG A 94 -13.00 -19.36 13.37
CA ARG A 94 -14.31 -20.02 13.53
C ARG A 94 -15.31 -19.13 14.27
N GLN A 95 -14.87 -18.39 15.28
CA GLN A 95 -15.75 -17.51 16.08
C GLN A 95 -16.08 -16.19 15.39
N THR A 96 -15.18 -15.66 14.55
CA THR A 96 -15.35 -14.35 13.92
C THR A 96 -15.81 -14.39 12.47
N GLY A 97 -15.58 -15.50 11.77
CA GLY A 97 -15.72 -15.59 10.32
C GLY A 97 -14.62 -14.85 9.53
N ILE A 98 -13.61 -14.30 10.21
CA ILE A 98 -12.51 -13.57 9.57
C ILE A 98 -11.43 -14.57 9.15
N SER A 99 -10.82 -14.37 7.97
CA SER A 99 -9.77 -15.27 7.49
C SER A 99 -8.56 -15.31 8.45
N SER A 100 -7.95 -16.48 8.63
CA SER A 100 -6.75 -16.67 9.45
C SER A 100 -5.63 -15.69 9.08
N THR A 101 -5.43 -15.43 7.79
CA THR A 101 -4.39 -14.49 7.31
C THR A 101 -4.64 -13.06 7.78
N THR A 102 -5.90 -12.63 7.80
CA THR A 102 -6.29 -11.29 8.28
C THR A 102 -6.10 -11.20 9.79
N ILE A 103 -6.52 -12.23 10.55
CA ILE A 103 -6.33 -12.30 12.00
C ILE A 103 -4.85 -12.21 12.37
N HIS A 104 -4.00 -13.03 11.73
CA HIS A 104 -2.55 -13.02 11.94
C HIS A 104 -1.95 -11.64 11.67
N ARG A 105 -2.32 -10.99 10.56
CA ARG A 105 -1.84 -9.64 10.22
C ARG A 105 -2.28 -8.58 11.22
N ILE A 106 -3.51 -8.66 11.73
CA ILE A 106 -4.03 -7.72 12.74
C ILE A 106 -3.28 -7.88 14.06
N LEU A 107 -3.10 -9.11 14.54
CA LEU A 107 -2.35 -9.38 15.78
C LEU A 107 -0.89 -8.89 15.68
N HIS A 108 -0.23 -9.12 14.53
CA HIS A 108 1.10 -8.59 14.25
C HIS A 108 1.15 -7.05 14.21
N LEU A 109 0.15 -6.40 13.61
CA LEU A 109 0.11 -4.94 13.46
C LEU A 109 -0.03 -4.24 14.82
N VAL A 110 -0.85 -4.79 15.70
CA VAL A 110 -1.07 -4.26 17.06
C VAL A 110 0.03 -4.73 18.04
N GLN A 111 1.02 -5.49 17.54
CA GLN A 111 2.10 -6.07 18.34
C GLN A 111 1.60 -6.87 19.56
N TYR A 112 0.44 -7.51 19.42
CA TYR A 112 -0.14 -8.29 20.50
C TYR A 112 0.69 -9.57 20.69
N ARG A 113 1.39 -9.67 21.83
CA ARG A 113 2.18 -10.83 22.23
C ARG A 113 1.50 -11.54 23.40
N PRO A 114 0.53 -12.43 23.13
CA PRO A 114 0.00 -13.28 24.18
C PRO A 114 1.10 -14.27 24.59
N TYR A 115 1.50 -14.21 25.87
CA TYR A 115 2.52 -14.99 26.59
C TYR A 115 3.97 -14.51 26.56
N HIS A 116 4.43 -14.04 27.73
CA HIS A 116 5.66 -14.51 28.39
C HIS A 116 5.53 -14.30 29.92
N ILE A 117 4.77 -15.15 30.61
CA ILE A 117 5.03 -15.40 32.04
C ILE A 117 5.13 -16.90 32.20
N THR A 118 6.36 -17.39 32.16
CA THR A 118 6.72 -18.71 32.67
C THR A 118 7.18 -18.50 34.11
N LEU A 119 6.30 -18.75 35.07
CA LEU A 119 6.71 -18.90 36.46
C LEU A 119 7.45 -20.24 36.54
N VAL A 120 8.78 -20.18 36.59
CA VAL A 120 9.63 -21.34 36.81
C VAL A 120 10.27 -21.20 38.18
N GLN A 121 10.15 -22.27 38.96
CA GLN A 121 10.65 -22.56 40.32
C GLN A 121 9.81 -22.06 41.50
N GLU A 122 8.95 -22.97 41.98
CA GLU A 122 8.80 -23.18 43.43
C GLU A 122 10.14 -23.71 43.96
N LEU A 123 10.83 -22.89 44.76
CA LEU A 123 11.95 -23.35 45.57
C LEU A 123 11.35 -24.12 46.74
N PHE A 124 11.50 -25.46 46.71
CA PHE A 124 11.30 -26.32 47.87
C PHE A 124 12.39 -26.08 48.91
#